data_AF-A0A440H3S7-F1
#
_entry.id   AF-A0A440H3S7-F1
#
_cell.length_a   1.000
_cell.length_b   1.000
_cell.length_c   1.000
_cell.angle_alpha   90.00
_cell.angle_beta   90.00
_cell.angle_gamma   90.00
#
_symmetry.space_group_name_H-M   'P 1'
#
loop_
_entity.id
_entity.type
_entity.pdbx_description
1 polymer ?
#
loop_
_entity_poly.entity_id
_entity_poly.type
_entity_poly.pdbx_seq_one_letter_code
_entity_poly.pdbx_strand_id
1 'polypeptide(L)' 'MKTTIATVMAALIFAFANNASAHSGGTDANGCHMNHKTGVYHCH' A
#
# COMPACT_ATOMS: atom_id res chain seq x y z
N MET A 1 -16.00 9.50 -31.13
CA MET A 1 -16.90 8.84 -30.16
C MET A 1 -16.19 7.72 -29.41
N LYS A 2 -15.76 6.63 -30.06
CA LYS A 2 -15.01 5.53 -29.39
C LYS A 2 -13.70 5.98 -28.73
N THR A 3 -12.94 6.83 -29.40
CA THR A 3 -11.68 7.39 -28.87
C THR A 3 -11.92 8.29 -27.66
N THR A 4 -12.92 9.17 -27.73
CA THR A 4 -13.32 10.08 -26.65
C THR A 4 -13.73 9.34 -25.38
N ILE A 5 -14.49 8.25 -25.52
CA ILE A 5 -14.89 7.39 -24.39
C ILE A 5 -13.66 6.74 -23.74
N ALA A 6 -12.75 6.19 -24.54
CA ALA A 6 -11.53 5.58 -24.03
C ALA A 6 -10.65 6.58 -23.26
N THR A 7 -10.55 7.83 -23.72
CA THR A 7 -9.79 8.88 -23.03
C THR A 7 -10.41 9.26 -21.68
N VAL A 8 -11.73 9.39 -21.60
CA VAL A 8 -12.44 9.68 -20.35
C VAL A 8 -12.27 8.53 -19.35
N MET A 9 -12.38 7.29 -19.81
CA MET A 9 -12.18 6.11 -18.96
C MET A 9 -10.76 6.02 -18.40
N ALA A 10 -9.74 6.31 -19.22
CA ALA A 10 -8.35 6.33 -18.77
C ALA A 10 -8.12 7.42 -17.71
N ALA A 11 -8.64 8.63 -17.92
CA ALA A 11 -8.52 9.73 -16.96
C ALA A 11 -9.15 9.40 -15.59
N LEU A 12 -10.29 8.71 -15.59
CA LEU A 12 -10.94 8.26 -14.35
C LEU A 12 -10.07 7.26 -13.59
N ILE A 13 -9.47 6.26 -14.27
CA ILE A 13 -8.61 5.26 -13.62
C ILE A 13 -7.40 5.93 -12.94
N PHE A 14 -6.75 6.87 -13.61
CA PHE A 14 -5.60 7.58 -13.05
C PHE A 14 -5.97 8.46 -11.84
N ALA A 15 -7.19 9.02 -11.81
CA ALA A 15 -7.64 9.86 -10.69
C ALA A 15 -7.77 9.07 -9.37
N PHE A 16 -7.97 7.75 -9.42
CA PHE A 16 -8.15 6.90 -8.23
C PHE A 16 -6.96 5.97 -7.94
N ALA A 17 -5.91 6.00 -8.76
CA ALA A 17 -4.76 5.09 -8.67
C ALA A 17 -3.89 5.27 -7.40
N ASN A 18 -4.06 6.36 -6.65
CA ASN A 18 -3.12 6.74 -5.59
C ASN A 18 -3.48 6.25 -4.17
N ASN A 19 -4.45 5.35 -4.03
CA ASN A 19 -4.89 4.86 -2.72
C ASN A 19 -4.04 3.66 -2.28
N ALA A 20 -2.80 3.92 -1.86
CA ALA A 20 -1.99 2.94 -1.15
C ALA A 20 -2.15 3.16 0.37
N SER A 21 -2.89 2.29 1.04
CA SER A 21 -3.00 2.31 2.50
C SER A 21 -1.67 1.89 3.11
N ALA A 22 -1.02 2.78 3.87
CA ALA A 22 0.13 2.41 4.67
C ALA A 22 -0.28 1.35 5.69
N HIS A 23 0.47 0.26 5.76
CA HIS A 23 0.30 -0.82 6.74
C HIS A 23 1.57 -0.97 7.58
N SER A 24 1.45 -1.43 8.81
CA SER A 24 2.57 -1.56 9.76
C SER A 24 3.67 -2.54 9.31
N GLY A 25 3.41 -3.34 8.27
CA GLY A 25 4.44 -4.19 7.66
C GLY A 25 4.88 -5.35 8.54
N GLY A 26 3.99 -5.85 9.41
CA GLY A 26 4.31 -6.95 10.34
C GLY A 26 4.89 -6.50 11.68
N THR A 27 4.88 -5.19 11.96
CA THR A 27 5.15 -4.66 13.29
C THR A 27 3.88 -4.57 14.13
N ASP A 28 4.04 -4.66 15.44
CA ASP A 28 2.98 -4.47 16.43
C ASP A 28 2.58 -2.99 16.57
N ALA A 29 1.67 -2.70 17.50
CA ALA A 29 1.18 -1.34 17.73
C ALA A 29 2.27 -0.34 18.18
N ASN A 30 3.44 -0.82 18.61
CA ASN A 30 4.58 -0.01 19.01
C ASN A 30 5.63 0.14 17.88
N GLY A 31 5.41 -0.44 16.70
CA GLY A 31 6.39 -0.45 15.62
C GLY A 31 7.46 -1.54 15.77
N CYS A 32 7.25 -2.55 16.61
CA CYS A 32 8.24 -3.59 16.89
C CYS A 32 7.84 -4.97 16.35
N HIS A 33 8.80 -5.87 16.16
CA HIS A 33 8.54 -7.24 15.75
C HIS A 33 9.49 -8.26 16.39
N MET A 34 9.02 -9.51 16.53
CA MET A 34 9.82 -10.64 16.99
C MET A 34 10.52 -11.32 15.81
N ASN A 35 11.84 -11.33 15.79
CA ASN A 35 12.59 -12.07 14.78
C ASN A 35 12.55 -13.57 15.11
N HIS A 36 11.77 -14.35 14.35
CA HIS A 36 11.61 -15.80 14.59
C HIS A 36 12.88 -16.63 14.36
N LYS A 37 13.88 -16.10 13.66
CA LYS A 37 15.17 -16.79 13.43
C LYS A 37 16.10 -16.65 14.64
N THR A 38 16.10 -15.49 15.28
CA THR A 38 17.01 -15.18 16.40
C THR A 38 16.33 -15.18 17.76
N GLY A 39 14.99 -15.12 17.80
CA GLY A 39 14.21 -14.94 19.02
C GLY A 39 14.32 -13.54 19.62
N VAL A 40 14.86 -12.57 18.89
CA VAL A 40 15.07 -11.20 19.39
C VAL A 40 13.93 -10.29 18.95
N TYR A 41 13.35 -9.59 19.93
CA TYR A 41 12.39 -8.53 19.69
C TYR A 41 13.11 -7.22 19.35
N HIS A 42 12.75 -6.58 18.25
CA HIS A 42 13.33 -5.31 17.83
C HIS A 42 12.26 -4.32 17.42
N CYS A 43 12.56 -3.05 17.60
CA CYS A 43 11.67 -1.94 17.24
C CYS A 43 12.23 -1.20 16.03
N HIS A 44 11.33 -0.82 15.11
CA HIS A 44 11.64 -0.07 13.89
C HIS A 44 11.19 1.39 14.01
#